data_AF-A0AAV3UU07-F1
#
_entry.id   AF-A0AAV3UU07-F1
#
_cell.length_a   1.000
_cell.length_b   1.000
_cell.length_c   1.000
_cell.angle_alpha   90.00
_cell.angle_beta   90.00
_cell.angle_gamma   90.00
#
_symmetry.space_group_name_H-M   'P 1'
#
loop_
_entity.id
_entity.type
_entity.pdbx_description
1 polymer ?
#
loop_
_entity_poly.entity_id
_entity_poly.type
_entity_poly.pdbx_seq_one_letter_code
_entity_poly.pdbx_strand_id
1 'polypeptide(L)'
;MSTKEWFYCPTESSVGGYQEMSFDDENQNPVLIQIDNPEEYQVFKSEQFHQVQIAIDAKVFDSLAIAWCKKRKLHGALGGPDSEY
;
A
#
# COMPACT_ATOMS: atom_id res chain seq x y z
N MET A 1 21.39 3.51 3.82
CA MET A 1 20.59 2.38 3.32
C MET A 1 19.13 2.75 3.50
N SER A 2 18.29 2.55 2.48
CA SER A 2 16.85 2.83 2.58
C SER A 2 16.18 1.70 3.36
N THR A 3 15.32 2.03 4.32
CA THR A 3 14.48 1.07 5.07
C THR A 3 13.23 0.67 4.29
N LYS A 4 13.02 1.20 3.08
CA LYS A 4 11.84 0.93 2.27
C LYS A 4 11.93 -0.42 1.55
N GLU A 5 11.01 -1.33 1.88
CA GLU A 5 10.77 -2.55 1.12
C GLU A 5 9.58 -2.36 0.18
N TRP A 6 9.86 -2.02 -1.08
CA TRP A 6 8.84 -1.82 -2.11
C TRP A 6 8.12 -3.12 -2.45
N PHE A 7 6.79 -3.09 -2.48
CA PHE A 7 5.95 -4.15 -3.04
C PHE A 7 5.24 -3.71 -4.32
N TYR A 8 5.14 -2.41 -4.55
CA TYR A 8 4.62 -1.81 -5.78
C TYR A 8 5.45 -0.56 -6.10
N CYS A 9 6.30 -0.63 -7.13
CA CYS A 9 7.24 0.43 -7.45
C CYS A 9 6.61 1.44 -8.44
N PRO A 10 6.74 2.75 -8.20
CA PRO A 10 6.16 3.80 -9.05
C PRO A 10 6.89 4.02 -10.38
N THR A 11 7.61 3.03 -10.94
CA THR A 11 8.41 3.22 -12.16
C THR A 11 7.59 3.68 -13.38
N GLU A 12 6.29 3.41 -13.41
CA GLU A 12 5.37 3.86 -14.47
C GLU A 12 4.14 4.62 -13.93
N SER A 13 3.94 4.66 -12.60
CA SER A 13 2.78 5.26 -11.93
C SER A 13 3.25 6.27 -10.90
N SER A 14 2.51 7.35 -10.68
CA SER A 14 2.77 8.26 -9.55
C SER A 14 2.56 7.60 -8.20
N VAL A 15 1.91 6.44 -8.15
CA VAL A 15 1.55 5.73 -6.92
C VAL A 15 2.50 4.56 -6.67
N GLY A 16 3.07 4.51 -5.47
CA GLY A 16 3.95 3.45 -4.99
C GLY A 16 3.52 2.94 -3.62
N GLY A 17 3.84 1.68 -3.34
CA GLY A 17 3.57 1.02 -2.07
C GLY A 17 4.81 0.36 -1.51
N TYR A 18 5.17 0.69 -0.26
CA TYR A 18 6.29 0.08 0.43
C TYR A 18 5.96 -0.21 1.89
N GLN A 19 6.67 -1.16 2.47
CA GLN A 19 6.67 -1.42 3.91
C GLN A 19 7.97 -0.88 4.49
N GLU A 20 7.91 -0.23 5.64
CA GLU A 20 9.14 0.11 6.36
C GLU A 20 9.81 -1.17 6.88
N MET A 21 11.13 -1.20 6.94
CA MET A 21 11.88 -2.24 7.65
C MET A 21 12.37 -1.64 8.95
N SER A 22 11.91 -2.19 10.08
CA SER A 22 12.57 -1.99 11.37
C SER A 22 13.47 -3.21 11.65
N PHE A 23 14.40 -3.03 12.60
CA PHE A 23 15.24 -4.11 13.12
C PHE A 23 14.48 -5.07 14.04
N ASP A 24 13.15 -4.92 14.17
CA ASP A 24 12.31 -5.74 15.03
C ASP A 24 11.77 -6.95 14.26
N ASP A 25 11.87 -8.14 14.86
CA ASP A 25 11.68 -9.43 14.21
C ASP A 25 10.21 -9.75 13.89
N GLU A 26 9.26 -8.97 14.40
CA GLU A 26 7.83 -9.26 14.26
C GLU A 26 7.22 -8.89 12.89
N ASN A 27 7.99 -8.27 11.99
CA ASN A 27 7.57 -7.88 10.63
C ASN A 27 6.16 -7.22 10.55
N GLN A 28 5.80 -6.49 11.60
CA GLN A 28 4.55 -5.72 11.74
C GLN A 28 4.72 -4.27 11.28
N ASN A 29 5.80 -4.00 10.54
CA ASN A 29 6.13 -2.65 10.13
C ASN A 29 5.01 -2.06 9.26
N PRO A 30 4.74 -0.75 9.41
CA PRO A 30 3.66 -0.10 8.69
C PRO A 30 3.87 -0.17 7.18
N VAL A 31 2.75 -0.27 6.47
CA VAL A 31 2.68 -0.07 5.02
C VAL A 31 2.36 1.38 4.73
N LEU A 32 3.06 1.95 3.76
CA LEU A 32 2.85 3.30 3.29
C LEU A 32 2.55 3.28 1.80
N ILE A 33 1.64 4.18 1.40
CA ILE A 33 1.37 4.51 0.01
C ILE A 33 2.00 5.88 -0.25
N GLN A 34 2.92 5.94 -1.21
CA GLN A 34 3.53 7.17 -1.70
C GLN A 34 2.83 7.58 -2.99
N ILE A 35 2.48 8.85 -3.12
CA ILE A 35 1.84 9.40 -4.32
C ILE A 35 2.59 10.67 -4.71
N ASP A 36 3.26 10.62 -5.86
CA ASP A 36 4.06 11.73 -6.39
C ASP A 36 3.19 12.61 -7.29
N ASN A 37 3.01 13.89 -6.94
CA ASN A 37 2.14 14.83 -7.65
C ASN A 37 0.67 14.33 -7.77
N PRO A 38 -0.05 14.15 -6.65
CA PRO A 38 -1.45 13.73 -6.69
C PRO A 38 -2.31 14.75 -7.46
N GLU A 39 -3.17 14.24 -8.35
CA GLU A 39 -4.10 15.08 -9.12
C GLU A 39 -5.11 15.78 -8.18
N GLU A 40 -5.63 15.05 -7.20
CA GLU A 40 -6.58 15.57 -6.21
C GLU A 40 -6.25 15.05 -4.81
N TYR A 41 -6.11 15.97 -3.87
CA TYR A 41 -5.96 15.65 -2.44
C TYR A 41 -6.59 16.75 -1.57
N GLN A 42 -7.07 16.36 -0.39
CA GLN A 42 -7.65 17.26 0.60
C GLN A 42 -7.09 16.94 1.98
N VAL A 43 -6.74 17.98 2.73
CA VAL A 43 -6.29 17.86 4.12
C VAL A 43 -7.26 18.62 5.00
N PHE A 44 -7.97 17.88 5.85
CA PHE A 44 -8.85 18.44 6.85
C PHE A 44 -8.12 18.49 8.18
N LYS A 45 -7.98 19.69 8.75
CA LYS A 45 -7.34 19.91 10.04
C LYS A 45 -8.19 20.82 10.91
N SER A 46 -8.62 20.28 12.05
CA SER A 46 -9.32 20.97 13.11
C SER A 46 -8.77 20.53 14.47
N GLU A 47 -9.18 21.18 15.56
CA GLU A 47 -8.63 20.92 16.90
C GLU A 47 -8.76 19.46 17.36
N GLN A 48 -9.81 18.76 16.92
CA GLN A 48 -10.10 17.36 17.33
C GLN A 48 -10.10 16.37 16.17
N PHE A 49 -9.93 16.83 14.92
CA PHE A 49 -10.06 15.97 13.74
C PHE A 49 -9.00 16.32 12.69
N HIS A 50 -8.27 15.28 12.28
CA HIS A 50 -7.26 15.32 11.22
C HIS A 50 -7.57 14.22 10.21
N GLN A 51 -7.69 14.57 8.93
CA GLN A 51 -7.92 13.62 7.85
C GLN A 51 -7.17 14.06 6.60
N VAL A 52 -6.66 13.08 5.86
CA VAL A 52 -6.12 13.26 4.51
C VAL A 52 -6.94 12.40 3.57
N GLN A 53 -7.45 12.98 2.50
CA GLN A 53 -8.12 12.28 1.40
C GLN A 53 -7.27 12.47 0.14
N ILE A 54 -7.03 11.39 -0.59
CA ILE A 54 -6.27 11.42 -1.84
C ILE A 54 -7.03 10.57 -2.86
N ALA A 55 -7.25 11.12 -4.05
CA ALA A 55 -7.83 10.37 -5.15
C ALA A 55 -6.76 9.47 -5.76
N ILE A 56 -7.10 8.19 -5.97
CA ILE A 56 -6.26 7.21 -6.67
C ILE A 56 -7.14 6.55 -7.72
N ASP A 57 -6.63 6.42 -8.94
CA ASP A 57 -7.32 5.67 -9.99
C ASP A 57 -7.63 4.23 -9.51
N ALA A 58 -8.86 3.78 -9.75
CA ALA A 58 -9.33 2.49 -9.24
C ALA A 58 -8.46 1.32 -9.72
N LYS A 59 -7.99 1.33 -10.98
CA LYS A 59 -7.15 0.24 -11.52
C LYS A 59 -5.75 0.25 -10.91
N VAL A 60 -5.23 1.44 -10.63
CA VAL A 60 -3.96 1.61 -9.91
C VAL A 60 -4.09 1.09 -8.48
N PHE A 61 -5.18 1.42 -7.79
CA PHE A 61 -5.44 0.92 -6.45
C PHE A 61 -5.63 -0.61 -6.42
N ASP A 62 -6.36 -1.19 -7.37
CA ASP A 62 -6.50 -2.65 -7.51
C ASP A 62 -5.13 -3.33 -7.63
N SER A 63 -4.28 -2.78 -8.51
CA SER A 63 -2.93 -3.31 -8.74
C SER A 63 -2.06 -3.23 -7.48
N LEU A 64 -2.14 -2.11 -6.74
CA LEU A 64 -1.44 -1.90 -5.48
C LEU A 64 -1.93 -2.88 -4.40
N ALA A 65 -3.24 -3.05 -4.25
CA ALA A 65 -3.86 -3.96 -3.29
C ALA A 65 -3.49 -5.42 -3.59
N ILE A 66 -3.56 -5.84 -4.85
CA ILE A 66 -3.15 -7.19 -5.30
C ILE A 66 -1.66 -7.43 -4.98
N ALA A 67 -0.79 -6.45 -5.26
CA ALA A 67 0.64 -6.56 -4.98
C ALA A 67 0.91 -6.77 -3.49
N TRP A 68 0.20 -6.03 -2.62
CA TRP A 68 0.30 -6.22 -1.17
C TRP A 68 -0.17 -7.60 -0.71
N CYS A 69 -1.33 -8.05 -1.18
CA CYS A 69 -1.86 -9.38 -0.86
C CYS A 69 -0.90 -10.51 -1.29
N LYS A 70 -0.28 -10.36 -2.47
CA LYS A 70 0.76 -11.28 -2.96
C LYS A 70 1.97 -11.32 -2.04
N LYS A 71 2.51 -10.14 -1.65
CA LYS A 71 3.63 -10.04 -0.69
C LYS A 71 3.32 -10.74 0.63
N ARG A 72 2.10 -10.57 1.15
CA ARG A 72 1.64 -11.19 2.42
C ARG A 72 1.18 -12.64 2.27
N LYS A 73 1.19 -13.20 1.04
CA LYS A 73 0.70 -14.56 0.72
C LYS A 73 -0.75 -14.81 1.16
N LEU A 74 -1.62 -13.80 1.08
CA LEU A 74 -3.01 -13.85 1.57
C LEU A 74 -3.98 -14.57 0.60
N HIS A 75 -3.50 -15.27 -0.41
CA HIS A 75 -4.31 -15.87 -1.47
C HIS A 75 -5.42 -16.80 -0.95
N GLY A 76 -5.18 -17.57 0.12
CA GLY A 76 -6.19 -18.44 0.73
C GLY A 76 -7.25 -17.70 1.56
N ALA A 77 -6.93 -16.51 2.08
CA ALA A 77 -7.88 -15.70 2.85
C ALA A 77 -8.85 -14.89 1.96
N LEU A 78 -8.56 -14.79 0.66
CA LEU A 78 -9.34 -14.04 -0.33
C LEU A 78 -10.35 -14.93 -1.09
N GLY A 79 -10.52 -16.19 -0.68
CA GLY A 79 -11.56 -17.09 -1.21
C GLY A 79 -11.30 -17.62 -2.63
N GLY A 80 -10.05 -17.64 -3.09
CA GLY A 80 -9.68 -18.43 -4.27
C GLY A 80 -9.89 -19.91 -4.00
N PRO A 81 -10.22 -20.74 -5.01
CA PRO A 81 -10.46 -22.15 -4.77
C PRO A 81 -9.17 -22.78 -4.22
N ASP A 82 -9.29 -23.46 -3.09
CA ASP A 82 -8.35 -24.50 -2.69
C ASP A 82 -8.34 -25.56 -3.78
N SER A 83 -7.53 -25.36 -4.83
CA SER A 83 -7.16 -26.46 -5.72
C SER A 83 -6.01 -27.21 -5.06
N GLU A 84 -6.33 -27.92 -3.98
CA GLU A 84 -5.59 -29.12 -3.61
C GLU A 84 -5.93 -30.19 -4.65
N TYR A 85 -5.00 -30.42 -5.57
CA TYR A 85 -4.84 -31.67 -6.31
C TYR A 85 -3.36 -32.05 -6.31
#